data_AF-A0A932LDV9-F1
#
_entry.id   AF-A0A932LDV9-F1
#
_cell.length_a   1.000
_cell.length_b   1.000
_cell.length_c   1.000
_cell.angle_alpha   90.00
_cell.angle_beta   90.00
_cell.angle_gamma   90.00
#
_symmetry.space_group_name_H-M   'P 1'
#
loop_
_entity.id
_entity.type
_entity.pdbx_description
1 polymer ?
#
loop_
_entity_poly.entity_id
_entity_poly.type
_entity_poly.pdbx_seq_one_letter_code
_entity_poly.pdbx_strand_id
1 'polypeptide(L)'
;MLAYRTILGLAAAYNVAFGIWAGFFPESFFVLFDLPPPRYPSIWACVGMVVGVYAIAYAVAAWRPERADVLVAIGLLGKVLGPLGWLHAVWTGELPPRTFPIILANDLIWWFPFLFYLLRRLQRRRTIVAWTAVVLHVIACVGLIAVHGGTEAEADISERARWVTGSAPLWTAVWLSWSLASMSLLAFVIVWSARLQQLGSPRLWVVAGCVTCAA
;
A
#
# COMPACT_ATOMS: atom_id res chain seq x y z
N MET A 1 19.15 1.55 -8.87
CA MET A 1 19.45 2.52 -7.78
C MET A 1 18.73 3.85 -7.97
N LEU A 2 18.72 4.43 -9.18
CA LEU A 2 17.99 5.68 -9.47
C LEU A 2 16.51 5.66 -9.01
N ALA A 3 15.75 4.62 -9.37
CA ALA A 3 14.35 4.49 -8.95
C ALA A 3 14.15 4.58 -7.43
N TYR A 4 15.02 3.95 -6.63
CA TYR A 4 14.94 4.03 -5.17
C TYR A 4 15.27 5.43 -4.64
N ARG A 5 16.23 6.13 -5.26
CA ARG A 5 16.51 7.53 -4.92
C ARG A 5 15.30 8.40 -5.17
N THR A 6 14.65 8.24 -6.32
CA THR A 6 13.44 9.00 -6.66
C THR A 6 12.32 8.72 -5.66
N ILE A 7 12.03 7.45 -5.36
CA ILE A 7 10.93 7.11 -4.45
C ILE A 7 11.21 7.59 -3.02
N LEU A 8 12.43 7.42 -2.51
CA LEU A 8 12.80 7.91 -1.18
C LEU A 8 12.83 9.44 -1.14
N GLY A 9 13.20 10.10 -2.24
CA GLY A 9 13.11 11.55 -2.38
C GLY A 9 11.67 12.07 -2.39
N LEU A 10 10.76 11.38 -3.09
CA LEU A 10 9.33 11.68 -3.06
C LEU A 10 8.75 11.48 -1.67
N ALA A 11 9.15 10.42 -0.97
CA ALA A 11 8.76 10.21 0.42
C ALA A 11 9.27 11.37 1.30
N ALA A 12 10.52 11.79 1.15
CA ALA A 12 11.06 12.94 1.87
C ALA A 12 10.24 14.21 1.60
N ALA A 13 9.99 14.55 0.33
CA ALA A 13 9.22 15.74 -0.05
C ALA A 13 7.80 15.74 0.53
N TYR A 14 7.11 14.59 0.46
CA TYR A 14 5.79 14.42 1.06
C TYR A 14 5.83 14.64 2.58
N ASN A 15 6.81 14.06 3.28
CA ASN A 15 6.90 14.19 4.74
C ASN A 15 7.28 15.62 5.17
N VAL A 16 8.05 16.36 4.37
CA VAL A 16 8.26 17.81 4.58
C VAL A 16 6.93 18.55 4.46
N ALA A 17 6.20 18.34 3.36
CA ALA A 17 4.94 19.04 3.13
C ALA A 17 3.92 18.75 4.24
N PHE A 18 3.78 17.47 4.61
CA PHE A 18 2.90 17.07 5.70
C PHE A 18 3.36 17.63 7.04
N GLY A 19 4.67 17.58 7.34
CA GLY A 19 5.20 18.09 8.59
C GLY A 19 5.03 19.60 8.76
N ILE A 20 5.19 20.36 7.67
CA ILE A 20 4.88 21.80 7.63
C ILE A 20 3.38 22.03 7.85
N TRP A 21 2.53 21.30 7.11
CA TRP A 21 1.09 21.45 7.18
C TRP A 21 0.53 21.14 8.58
N ALA A 22 0.82 19.95 9.11
CA ALA A 22 0.34 19.53 10.43
C ALA A 22 1.02 20.29 11.58
N GLY A 23 2.29 20.67 11.42
CA GLY A 23 3.07 21.39 12.42
C GLY A 23 2.63 22.85 12.61
N PHE A 24 2.44 23.59 11.52
CA PHE A 24 2.08 25.02 11.58
C PHE A 24 0.57 25.27 11.54
N PHE A 25 -0.22 24.35 10.99
CA PHE A 25 -1.67 24.49 10.87
C PHE A 25 -2.40 23.30 11.50
N PRO A 26 -2.23 23.03 12.81
CA PRO A 26 -2.70 21.79 13.42
C PRO A 26 -4.22 21.61 13.41
N GLU A 27 -4.99 22.69 13.33
CA GLU A 27 -6.45 22.66 13.27
C GLU A 27 -6.97 22.29 11.87
N SER A 28 -6.16 22.49 10.83
CA SER A 28 -6.59 22.33 9.44
C SER A 28 -7.00 20.89 9.09
N PHE A 29 -6.39 19.87 9.72
CA PHE A 29 -6.83 18.48 9.60
C PHE A 29 -8.27 18.29 10.11
N PHE A 30 -8.60 18.89 11.26
CA PHE A 30 -9.92 18.76 11.87
C PHE A 30 -10.98 19.49 11.06
N VAL A 31 -10.64 20.67 10.52
CA VAL A 31 -11.52 21.40 9.59
C VAL A 31 -11.75 20.60 8.30
N LEU A 32 -10.69 20.05 7.71
CA LEU A 32 -10.76 19.30 6.44
C LEU A 32 -11.70 18.09 6.52
N PHE A 33 -11.75 17.42 7.67
CA PHE A 33 -12.58 16.23 7.88
C PHE A 33 -13.83 16.49 8.70
N ASP A 34 -14.21 17.75 8.94
CA ASP A 34 -15.37 18.13 9.74
C ASP A 34 -15.39 17.41 11.11
N LEU A 35 -14.28 17.53 11.82
CA LEU A 35 -14.07 16.98 13.16
C LEU A 35 -14.18 18.10 14.21
N PRO A 36 -14.61 17.78 15.44
CA PRO A 36 -14.54 18.72 16.55
C PRO A 36 -13.10 19.25 16.71
N PRO A 37 -12.92 20.54 17.02
CA PRO A 37 -11.60 21.10 17.27
C PRO A 37 -10.86 20.33 18.37
N PRO A 38 -9.56 20.07 18.21
CA PRO A 38 -8.81 19.32 19.21
C PRO A 38 -8.64 20.16 20.47
N ARG A 39 -8.79 19.53 21.64
CA ARG A 39 -8.52 20.20 22.93
C ARG A 39 -7.08 20.68 23.06
N TYR A 40 -6.13 19.95 22.47
CA TYR A 40 -4.70 20.25 22.48
C TYR A 40 -4.13 20.17 21.06
N PRO A 41 -4.27 21.23 20.24
CA PRO A 41 -3.74 21.25 18.86
C PRO A 41 -2.22 20.99 18.80
N SER A 42 -1.50 21.31 19.88
CA SER A 42 -0.06 21.06 20.02
C SER A 42 0.34 19.58 19.90
N ILE A 43 -0.54 18.64 20.25
CA ILE A 43 -0.27 17.21 20.07
C ILE A 43 -0.20 16.87 18.58
N TRP A 44 -1.15 17.38 17.78
CA TRP A 44 -1.14 17.17 16.34
C TRP A 44 0.04 17.90 15.67
N ALA A 45 0.37 19.12 16.13
CA ALA A 45 1.57 19.82 15.69
C ALA A 45 2.85 19.01 15.99
N CYS A 46 2.92 18.38 17.16
CA CYS A 46 4.03 17.49 17.54
C CYS A 46 4.14 16.29 16.59
N VAL A 47 3.02 15.65 16.26
CA VAL A 47 2.98 14.58 15.25
C VAL A 47 3.50 15.09 13.91
N GLY A 48 3.07 16.27 13.47
CA GLY A 48 3.59 16.92 12.27
C GLY A 48 5.12 17.10 12.30
N MET A 49 5.67 17.58 13.42
CA MET A 49 7.12 17.72 13.58
C MET A 49 7.85 16.36 13.52
N VAL A 50 7.33 15.32 14.16
CA VAL A 50 7.90 13.97 14.10
C VAL A 50 7.91 13.44 12.67
N VAL A 51 6.81 13.62 11.93
CA VAL A 51 6.74 13.27 10.49
C VAL A 51 7.75 14.09 9.68
N GLY A 52 7.92 15.38 9.99
CA GLY A 52 8.95 16.22 9.40
C GLY A 52 10.38 15.68 9.62
N VAL A 53 10.67 15.09 10.79
CA VAL A 53 11.97 14.44 11.05
C VAL A 53 12.17 13.19 10.16
N TYR A 54 11.12 12.41 9.89
CA TYR A 54 11.19 11.31 8.94
C TYR A 54 11.59 11.78 7.53
N ALA A 55 11.24 13.00 7.15
CA ALA A 55 11.67 13.56 5.87
C ALA A 55 13.20 13.64 5.76
N ILE A 56 13.90 13.97 6.85
CA ILE A 56 15.37 13.99 6.89
C ILE A 56 15.91 12.57 6.72
N ALA A 57 15.33 11.60 7.42
CA ALA A 57 15.72 10.19 7.29
C ALA A 57 15.58 9.70 5.84
N TYR A 58 14.47 10.03 5.17
CA TYR A 58 14.24 9.66 3.77
C TYR A 58 15.13 10.42 2.80
N ALA A 59 15.45 11.69 3.06
CA ALA A 59 16.39 12.46 2.25
C ALA A 59 17.81 11.86 2.32
N VAL A 60 18.27 11.49 3.52
CA VAL A 60 19.54 10.77 3.71
C VAL A 60 19.49 9.41 3.00
N ALA A 61 18.36 8.71 3.10
CA ALA A 61 18.15 7.44 2.40
C ALA A 61 18.19 7.59 0.87
N ALA A 62 17.66 8.69 0.34
CA ALA A 62 17.71 9.03 -1.08
C ALA A 62 19.12 9.39 -1.55
N TRP A 63 19.92 10.06 -0.71
CA TRP A 63 21.33 10.34 -1.03
C TRP A 63 22.14 9.05 -1.09
N ARG A 64 22.08 8.23 -0.03
CA ARG A 64 22.88 7.00 0.14
C ARG A 64 21.99 5.74 0.26
N PRO A 65 21.26 5.37 -0.80
CA PRO A 65 20.34 4.23 -0.80
C PRO A 65 21.05 2.88 -0.66
N GLU A 66 22.37 2.82 -0.65
CA GLU A 66 23.13 1.61 -0.38
C GLU A 66 23.23 1.31 1.12
N ARG A 67 23.02 2.31 2.00
CA ARG A 67 23.25 2.19 3.45
C ARG A 67 22.01 2.51 4.29
N ALA A 68 20.86 2.69 3.66
CA ALA A 68 19.65 3.16 4.34
C ALA A 68 18.69 2.05 4.76
N ASP A 69 19.14 0.79 4.80
CA ASP A 69 18.30 -0.36 5.17
C ASP A 69 17.58 -0.16 6.50
N VAL A 70 18.31 0.22 7.54
CA VAL A 70 17.75 0.45 8.88
C VAL A 70 16.78 1.63 8.88
N LEU A 71 17.14 2.74 8.23
CA LEU A 71 16.28 3.93 8.16
C LEU A 71 14.96 3.63 7.44
N VAL A 72 15.00 2.91 6.33
CA VAL A 72 13.80 2.53 5.58
C VAL A 72 12.99 1.47 6.32
N ALA A 73 13.61 0.58 7.09
CA ALA A 73 12.91 -0.38 7.94
C ALA A 73 12.13 0.30 9.06
N ILE A 74 12.76 1.26 9.76
CA ILE A 74 12.08 2.10 10.77
C ILE A 74 10.95 2.90 10.11
N GLY A 75 11.19 3.45 8.92
CA GLY A 75 10.18 4.15 8.15
C GLY A 75 8.98 3.26 7.79
N LEU A 76 9.22 2.04 7.31
CA LEU A 76 8.17 1.08 7.00
C LEU A 76 7.39 0.70 8.25
N LEU A 77 8.07 0.46 9.37
CA LEU A 77 7.42 0.15 10.64
C LEU A 77 6.47 1.27 11.08
N GLY A 78 6.94 2.53 11.06
CA GLY A 78 6.08 3.68 11.36
C GLY A 78 4.86 3.75 10.45
N LYS A 79 5.05 3.49 9.15
CA LYS A 79 3.96 3.47 8.16
C LYS A 79 3.02 2.29 8.31
N VAL A 80 3.42 1.19 8.94
CA VAL A 80 2.51 0.08 9.26
C VAL A 80 1.71 0.39 10.52
N LEU A 81 2.34 1.01 11.51
CA LEU A 81 1.68 1.37 12.77
C LEU A 81 0.61 2.46 12.61
N GLY A 82 0.80 3.41 11.69
CA GLY A 82 -0.18 4.47 11.40
C GLY A 82 -1.57 3.93 11.02
N PRO A 83 -1.71 3.12 9.96
CA PRO A 83 -2.97 2.49 9.56
C PRO A 83 -3.55 1.56 10.63
N LEU A 84 -2.73 0.88 11.43
CA LEU A 84 -3.21 0.06 12.55
C LEU A 84 -3.85 0.92 13.65
N GLY A 85 -3.21 2.03 14.03
CA GLY A 85 -3.76 3.00 14.97
C GLY A 85 -5.04 3.65 14.43
N TRP A 86 -5.05 4.01 13.15
CA TRP A 86 -6.25 4.53 12.49
C TRP A 86 -7.40 3.52 12.45
N LEU A 87 -7.11 2.25 12.12
CA LEU A 87 -8.12 1.20 12.08
C LEU A 87 -8.76 1.02 13.46
N HIS A 88 -7.95 1.06 14.52
CA HIS A 88 -8.46 1.03 15.88
C HIS A 88 -9.36 2.24 16.17
N ALA A 89 -8.92 3.46 15.85
CA ALA A 89 -9.69 4.69 16.07
C ALA A 89 -11.01 4.73 15.28
N VAL A 90 -11.04 4.17 14.07
CA VAL A 90 -12.28 4.04 13.29
C VAL A 90 -13.19 2.98 13.89
N TRP A 91 -12.63 1.85 14.32
CA TRP A 91 -13.40 0.76 14.93
C TRP A 91 -14.07 1.17 16.25
N THR A 92 -13.41 2.02 17.03
CA THR A 92 -13.95 2.56 18.29
C THR A 92 -14.86 3.78 18.09
N GLY A 93 -15.01 4.27 16.86
CA GLY A 93 -15.84 5.43 16.53
C GLY A 93 -15.19 6.79 16.88
N GLU A 94 -13.90 6.81 17.22
CA GLU A 94 -13.15 8.04 17.51
C GLU A 94 -12.89 8.86 16.23
N LEU A 95 -12.53 8.17 15.14
CA LEU A 95 -12.32 8.80 13.84
C LEU A 95 -13.31 8.28 12.79
N PRO A 96 -13.80 9.14 11.89
CA PRO A 96 -14.67 8.69 10.82
C PRO A 96 -13.85 8.05 9.69
N PRO A 97 -14.38 7.01 8.99
CA PRO A 97 -13.71 6.36 7.87
C PRO A 97 -13.29 7.31 6.73
N ARG A 98 -13.95 8.46 6.60
CA ARG A 98 -13.62 9.50 5.60
C ARG A 98 -12.21 10.08 5.72
N THR A 99 -11.52 9.86 6.84
CA THR A 99 -10.11 10.22 7.04
C THR A 99 -9.13 9.28 6.30
N PHE A 100 -9.62 8.20 5.69
CA PHE A 100 -8.82 7.23 4.93
C PHE A 100 -7.88 7.83 3.86
N PRO A 101 -8.24 8.89 3.09
CA PRO A 101 -7.34 9.46 2.10
C PRO A 101 -6.01 9.96 2.69
N ILE A 102 -6.02 10.47 3.93
CA ILE A 102 -4.79 10.86 4.63
C ILE A 102 -3.94 9.63 4.93
N ILE A 103 -4.55 8.53 5.38
CA ILE A 103 -3.83 7.27 5.67
C ILE A 103 -3.25 6.66 4.40
N LEU A 104 -4.01 6.71 3.31
CA LEU A 104 -3.54 6.26 2.01
C LEU A 104 -2.28 7.03 1.59
N ALA A 105 -2.35 8.37 1.60
CA ALA A 105 -1.26 9.24 1.18
C ALA A 105 -0.07 9.21 2.14
N ASN A 106 -0.32 9.14 3.45
CA ASN A 106 0.70 9.19 4.48
C ASN A 106 1.45 7.87 4.59
N ASP A 107 0.75 6.74 4.43
CA ASP A 107 1.27 5.44 4.84
C ASP A 107 1.21 4.39 3.73
N LEU A 108 0.02 4.04 3.25
CA LEU A 108 -0.20 2.83 2.44
C LEU A 108 0.54 2.86 1.10
N ILE A 109 0.59 4.01 0.41
CA ILE A 109 1.28 4.09 -0.90
C ILE A 109 2.77 3.81 -0.81
N TRP A 110 3.37 3.95 0.38
CA TRP A 110 4.80 3.77 0.61
C TRP A 110 5.17 2.36 1.08
N TRP A 111 4.20 1.53 1.48
CA TRP A 111 4.46 0.18 1.97
C TRP A 111 5.21 -0.67 0.95
N PHE A 112 4.66 -0.78 -0.26
CA PHE A 112 5.28 -1.59 -1.32
C PHE A 112 6.66 -1.06 -1.74
N PRO A 113 6.84 0.24 -2.01
CA PRO A 113 8.18 0.73 -2.34
C PRO A 113 9.23 0.49 -1.26
N PHE A 114 8.88 0.70 0.02
CA PHE A 114 9.82 0.49 1.12
C PHE A 114 10.10 -0.98 1.33
N LEU A 115 9.07 -1.84 1.25
CA LEU A 115 9.23 -3.28 1.31
C LEU A 115 10.15 -3.78 0.18
N PHE A 116 9.92 -3.37 -1.07
CA PHE A 116 10.79 -3.77 -2.19
C PHE A 116 12.21 -3.24 -2.05
N TYR A 117 12.39 -2.03 -1.53
CA TYR A 117 13.70 -1.51 -1.20
C TYR A 117 14.42 -2.42 -0.18
N LEU A 118 13.76 -2.83 0.90
CA LEU A 118 14.34 -3.69 1.94
C LEU A 118 14.66 -5.09 1.42
N LEU A 119 13.80 -5.65 0.57
CA LEU A 119 14.00 -6.97 -0.02
C LEU A 119 15.05 -6.97 -1.15
N ARG A 120 15.59 -5.81 -1.56
CA ARG A 120 16.46 -5.70 -2.75
C ARG A 120 17.72 -6.57 -2.66
N ARG A 121 18.23 -6.87 -1.46
CA ARG A 121 19.46 -7.68 -1.27
C ARG A 121 19.20 -9.17 -1.11
N LEU A 122 17.95 -9.58 -0.93
CA LEU A 122 17.63 -11.00 -0.76
C LEU A 122 17.83 -11.73 -2.10
N GLN A 123 18.69 -12.75 -2.10
CA GLN A 123 18.94 -13.58 -3.28
C GLN A 123 17.65 -14.23 -3.80
N ARG A 124 16.79 -14.68 -2.87
CA ARG A 124 15.49 -15.28 -3.18
C ARG A 124 14.36 -14.28 -3.39
N ARG A 125 14.62 -12.96 -3.45
CA ARG A 125 13.56 -11.93 -3.57
C ARG A 125 12.60 -12.21 -4.72
N ARG A 126 13.13 -12.68 -5.86
CA ARG A 126 12.35 -12.94 -7.07
C ARG A 126 11.37 -14.09 -6.86
N THR A 127 11.88 -15.17 -6.27
CA THR A 127 11.11 -16.36 -5.91
C THR A 127 10.06 -16.01 -4.87
N ILE A 128 10.41 -15.21 -3.86
CA ILE A 128 9.47 -14.76 -2.83
C ILE A 128 8.34 -13.94 -3.47
N VAL A 129 8.66 -12.90 -4.26
CA VAL A 129 7.62 -12.09 -4.93
C VAL A 129 6.72 -12.94 -5.82
N ALA A 130 7.29 -13.87 -6.59
CA ALA A 130 6.52 -14.76 -7.45
C ALA A 130 5.59 -15.68 -6.65
N TRP A 131 6.09 -16.34 -5.61
CA TRP A 131 5.27 -17.22 -4.79
C TRP A 131 4.26 -16.47 -3.94
N THR A 132 4.57 -15.27 -3.44
CA THR A 132 3.59 -14.41 -2.77
C THR A 132 2.47 -14.05 -3.73
N ALA A 133 2.78 -13.65 -4.97
CA ALA A 133 1.76 -13.37 -5.97
C ALA A 133 0.90 -14.61 -6.25
N VAL A 134 1.52 -15.78 -6.48
CA VAL A 134 0.79 -17.04 -6.69
C VAL A 134 -0.12 -17.38 -5.51
N VAL A 135 0.39 -17.33 -4.28
CA VAL A 135 -0.39 -17.65 -3.07
C VAL A 135 -1.55 -16.69 -2.90
N LEU A 136 -1.34 -15.38 -3.08
CA LEU A 136 -2.43 -14.40 -3.00
C LEU A 136 -3.52 -14.66 -4.05
N HIS A 137 -3.15 -15.03 -5.28
CA HIS A 137 -4.12 -15.36 -6.33
C HIS A 137 -4.84 -16.68 -6.05
N VAL A 138 -4.15 -17.69 -5.52
CA VAL A 138 -4.81 -18.95 -5.11
C VAL A 138 -5.84 -18.68 -4.03
N ILE A 139 -5.49 -17.89 -3.00
CA ILE A 139 -6.43 -17.48 -1.94
C ILE A 139 -7.61 -16.70 -2.54
N ALA A 140 -7.35 -15.73 -3.42
CA ALA A 140 -8.40 -14.92 -4.04
C ALA A 140 -9.34 -15.75 -4.93
N CYS A 141 -8.80 -16.67 -5.75
CA CYS A 141 -9.60 -17.58 -6.58
C CYS A 141 -10.44 -18.55 -5.74
N VAL A 142 -9.88 -19.12 -4.67
CA VAL A 142 -10.66 -19.95 -3.72
C VAL A 142 -11.74 -19.11 -3.04
N GLY A 143 -11.42 -17.87 -2.68
CA GLY A 143 -12.37 -16.90 -2.14
C GLY A 143 -13.54 -16.64 -3.10
N LEU A 144 -13.26 -16.44 -4.40
CA LEU A 144 -14.31 -16.23 -5.41
C LEU A 144 -15.29 -17.41 -5.50
N ILE A 145 -14.79 -18.65 -5.38
CA ILE A 145 -15.65 -19.84 -5.31
C ILE A 145 -16.54 -19.78 -4.06
N ALA A 146 -15.98 -19.39 -2.92
CA ALA A 146 -16.73 -19.29 -1.66
C ALA A 146 -17.79 -18.18 -1.64
N VAL A 147 -17.65 -17.15 -2.49
CA VAL A 147 -18.62 -16.04 -2.59
C VAL A 147 -19.48 -16.10 -3.85
N HIS A 148 -19.53 -17.25 -4.55
CA HIS A 148 -20.19 -17.37 -5.86
C HIS A 148 -21.63 -16.80 -5.88
N GLY A 149 -22.42 -17.02 -4.82
CA GLY A 149 -23.81 -16.54 -4.70
C GLY A 149 -23.93 -15.01 -4.59
N GLY A 150 -22.85 -14.30 -4.26
CA GLY A 150 -22.78 -12.85 -4.24
C GLY A 150 -22.12 -12.22 -5.48
N THR A 151 -21.87 -13.01 -6.53
CA THR A 151 -21.20 -12.58 -7.77
C THR A 151 -22.12 -12.75 -8.99
N GLU A 152 -21.63 -12.38 -10.18
CA GLU A 152 -22.32 -12.61 -11.47
C GLU A 152 -22.56 -14.09 -11.80
N ALA A 153 -22.05 -15.03 -10.99
CA ALA A 153 -22.37 -16.46 -11.13
C ALA A 153 -23.83 -16.78 -10.78
N GLU A 154 -24.48 -15.96 -9.96
CA GLU A 154 -25.92 -16.00 -9.74
C GLU A 154 -26.61 -15.02 -10.69
N ALA A 155 -27.62 -15.47 -11.44
CA ALA A 155 -28.25 -14.65 -12.47
C ALA A 155 -29.26 -13.66 -11.87
N ASP A 156 -29.89 -14.02 -10.75
CA ASP A 156 -30.88 -13.16 -10.10
C ASP A 156 -30.19 -12.13 -9.17
N ILE A 157 -30.33 -10.84 -9.53
CA ILE A 157 -29.81 -9.70 -8.78
C ILE A 157 -30.38 -9.66 -7.35
N SER A 158 -31.64 -10.06 -7.17
CA SER A 158 -32.34 -10.08 -5.88
C SER A 158 -31.74 -11.11 -4.93
N GLU A 159 -31.37 -12.28 -5.47
CA GLU A 159 -30.70 -13.35 -4.73
C GLU A 159 -29.27 -12.99 -4.38
N ARG A 160 -28.55 -12.36 -5.32
CA ARG A 160 -27.22 -11.80 -5.06
C ARG A 160 -27.22 -10.78 -3.93
N ALA A 161 -28.14 -9.82 -3.97
CA ALA A 161 -28.22 -8.78 -2.94
C ALA A 161 -28.52 -9.38 -1.55
N ARG A 162 -29.45 -10.34 -1.49
CA ARG A 162 -29.74 -11.09 -0.25
C ARG A 162 -28.52 -11.85 0.25
N TRP A 163 -27.79 -12.51 -0.64
CA TRP A 163 -26.57 -13.24 -0.27
C TRP A 163 -25.47 -12.31 0.25
N VAL A 164 -25.20 -11.20 -0.45
CA VAL A 164 -24.17 -10.22 -0.05
C VAL A 164 -24.48 -9.61 1.30
N THR A 165 -25.74 -9.23 1.55
CA THR A 165 -26.14 -8.70 2.85
C THR A 165 -26.04 -9.74 3.97
N GLY A 166 -26.37 -11.01 3.70
CA GLY A 166 -26.25 -12.11 4.67
C GLY A 166 -24.80 -12.55 4.95
N SER A 167 -23.89 -12.36 3.99
CA SER A 167 -22.49 -12.81 4.03
C SER A 167 -21.49 -11.66 3.91
N ALA A 168 -21.87 -10.45 4.31
CA ALA A 168 -21.10 -9.22 4.07
C ALA A 168 -19.62 -9.29 4.55
N PRO A 169 -19.29 -9.88 5.72
CA PRO A 169 -17.89 -9.99 6.15
C PRO A 169 -17.05 -10.87 5.22
N LEU A 170 -17.59 -12.01 4.80
CA LEU A 170 -16.91 -12.94 3.88
C LEU A 170 -16.73 -12.30 2.50
N TRP A 171 -17.80 -11.68 1.99
CA TRP A 171 -17.78 -10.98 0.71
C TRP A 171 -16.71 -9.87 0.71
N THR A 172 -16.68 -9.05 1.76
CA THR A 172 -15.68 -7.97 1.92
C THR A 172 -14.27 -8.53 2.00
N ALA A 173 -14.04 -9.59 2.77
CA ALA A 173 -12.73 -10.22 2.90
C ALA A 173 -12.20 -10.77 1.57
N VAL A 174 -13.07 -11.36 0.75
CA VAL A 174 -12.69 -11.87 -0.58
C VAL A 174 -12.37 -10.75 -1.56
N TRP A 175 -13.13 -9.65 -1.57
CA TRP A 175 -12.78 -8.51 -2.43
C TRP A 175 -11.51 -7.79 -2.00
N LEU A 176 -11.24 -7.74 -0.69
CA LEU A 176 -9.94 -7.27 -0.19
C LEU A 176 -8.79 -8.19 -0.63
N SER A 177 -8.96 -9.51 -0.55
CA SER A 177 -7.94 -10.46 -1.00
C SER A 177 -7.72 -10.39 -2.51
N TRP A 178 -8.79 -10.23 -3.30
CA TRP A 178 -8.72 -10.00 -4.75
C TRP A 178 -8.00 -8.71 -5.11
N SER A 179 -8.26 -7.63 -4.36
CA SER A 179 -7.57 -6.36 -4.54
C SER A 179 -6.07 -6.50 -4.25
N LEU A 180 -5.70 -7.17 -3.16
CA LEU A 180 -4.30 -7.45 -2.81
C LEU A 180 -3.60 -8.35 -3.86
N ALA A 181 -4.29 -9.37 -4.36
CA ALA A 181 -3.79 -10.21 -5.45
C ALA A 181 -3.52 -9.38 -6.70
N SER A 182 -4.46 -8.54 -7.11
CA SER A 182 -4.31 -7.64 -8.26
C SER A 182 -3.13 -6.68 -8.11
N MET A 183 -2.94 -6.08 -6.93
CA MET A 183 -1.78 -5.22 -6.65
C MET A 183 -0.45 -5.98 -6.71
N SER A 184 -0.43 -7.26 -6.37
CA SER A 184 0.77 -8.10 -6.41
C SER A 184 1.27 -8.38 -7.84
N LEU A 185 0.39 -8.30 -8.86
CA LEU A 185 0.77 -8.50 -10.27
C LEU A 185 1.79 -7.47 -10.75
N LEU A 186 1.67 -6.21 -10.34
CA LEU A 186 2.62 -5.17 -10.73
C LEU A 186 4.05 -5.53 -10.27
N ALA A 187 4.17 -6.00 -9.03
CA ALA A 187 5.43 -6.46 -8.47
C ALA A 187 5.98 -7.69 -9.21
N PHE A 188 5.10 -8.65 -9.52
CA PHE A 188 5.44 -9.82 -10.30
C PHE A 188 5.95 -9.45 -11.70
N VAL A 189 5.23 -8.60 -12.44
CA VAL A 189 5.59 -8.16 -13.79
C VAL A 189 6.94 -7.44 -13.80
N ILE A 190 7.20 -6.56 -12.83
CA ILE A 190 8.50 -5.88 -12.70
C ILE A 190 9.63 -6.89 -12.47
N VAL A 191 9.43 -7.86 -11.58
CA VAL A 191 10.43 -8.89 -11.28
C VAL A 191 10.66 -9.84 -12.47
N TRP A 192 9.58 -10.23 -13.14
CA TRP A 192 9.59 -11.15 -14.28
C TRP A 192 10.23 -10.52 -15.51
N SER A 193 9.84 -9.29 -15.87
CA SER A 193 10.44 -8.54 -16.98
C SER A 193 11.95 -8.33 -16.78
N ALA A 194 12.39 -8.01 -15.57
CA ALA A 194 13.81 -7.92 -15.24
C ALA A 194 14.55 -9.28 -15.35
N ARG A 195 13.85 -10.41 -15.21
CA ARG A 195 14.43 -11.75 -15.42
C ARG A 195 14.54 -12.06 -16.92
N LEU A 196 13.52 -11.72 -17.70
CA LEU A 196 13.54 -11.88 -19.16
C LEU A 196 14.66 -11.04 -19.80
N GLN A 197 14.88 -9.81 -19.34
CA GLN A 197 16.00 -8.96 -19.76
C GLN A 197 17.36 -9.64 -19.56
N GLN A 198 17.54 -10.35 -18.43
CA GLN A 198 18.80 -11.05 -18.13
C GLN A 198 19.02 -12.32 -18.96
N LEU A 199 17.95 -12.91 -19.50
CA LEU A 199 18.03 -14.12 -20.32
C LEU A 199 18.37 -13.81 -21.79
N GLY A 200 18.41 -12.53 -22.20
CA GLY A 200 18.98 -12.10 -23.47
C GLY A 200 18.29 -12.57 -24.76
N SER A 201 17.14 -13.25 -24.69
CA SER A 201 16.48 -13.82 -25.87
C SER A 201 15.39 -12.90 -26.44
N PRO A 202 15.56 -12.31 -27.64
CA PRO A 202 14.55 -11.47 -28.29
C PRO A 202 13.21 -12.20 -28.56
N ARG A 203 13.22 -13.55 -28.67
CA ARG A 203 12.01 -14.36 -28.89
C ARG A 203 11.06 -14.38 -27.68
N LEU A 204 11.60 -14.24 -26.46
CA LEU A 204 10.78 -14.21 -25.24
C LEU A 204 10.00 -12.91 -25.09
N TRP A 205 10.46 -11.81 -25.69
CA TRP A 205 9.76 -10.53 -25.70
C TRP A 205 8.48 -10.56 -26.52
N VAL A 206 8.50 -11.26 -27.66
CA VAL A 206 7.32 -11.42 -28.53
C VAL A 206 6.23 -12.21 -27.81
N VAL A 207 6.60 -13.29 -27.12
CA VAL A 207 5.64 -14.10 -26.35
C VAL A 207 5.09 -13.31 -25.14
N ALA A 208 5.94 -12.57 -24.42
CA ALA A 208 5.50 -11.75 -23.28
C ALA A 208 4.61 -10.55 -23.69
N GLY A 209 4.87 -9.95 -24.86
CA GLY A 209 4.05 -8.88 -25.43
C GLY A 209 2.70 -9.36 -25.95
N CYS A 210 2.65 -10.55 -26.58
CA CYS A 210 1.40 -11.12 -27.07
C CYS A 210 0.45 -11.55 -25.95
N VAL A 211 0.96 -12.03 -24.81
CA VAL A 211 0.13 -12.45 -23.66
C VAL A 211 -0.45 -11.24 -22.90
N THR A 212 0.21 -10.08 -22.94
CA THR A 212 -0.26 -8.85 -22.27
C THR A 212 -1.22 -8.01 -23.12
N CYS A 213 -1.27 -8.22 -24.44
CA CYS A 213 -2.22 -7.54 -25.34
C CYS A 213 -3.47 -8.38 -25.66
N ALA A 214 -3.54 -9.63 -25.19
CA ALA A 214 -4.61 -10.58 -25.51
C ALA A 214 -5.57 -10.87 -24.32
N ALA A 215 -5.46 -10.13 -23.22
CA ALA A 215 -6.37 -10.16 -22.06
C ALA A 215 -6.91 -8.74 -21.81
#